data_AF-A0A658NIS9-F1
#
_entry.id   AF-A0A658NIS9-F1
#
_cell.length_a   1.000
_cell.length_b   1.000
_cell.length_c   1.000
_cell.angle_alpha   90.00
_cell.angle_beta   90.00
_cell.angle_gamma   90.00
#
_symmetry.space_group_name_H-M   'P 1'
#
loop_
_entity.id
_entity.type
_entity.pdbx_description
1 polymer ?
#
loop_
_entity_poly.entity_id
_entity_poly.type
_entity_poly.pdbx_seq_one_letter_code
_entity_poly.pdbx_strand_id
1 'polypeptide(L)' 'DDKRLPAVLSNTSGFVYYVSITGITGAATPDYSKVSTAVARIKKHTNLPVAVGFGVKNAQTAQAIAAHADGVVVGTALI' A
#
# COMPACT_ATOMS: atom_id res chain seq x y z
N ASP A 1 -12.95 -1.33 -1.20
CA ASP A 1 -13.85 -0.38 -1.90
C ASP A 1 -14.16 0.76 -0.92
N ASP A 2 -14.75 1.85 -1.40
CA ASP A 2 -14.99 3.03 -0.53
C ASP A 2 -16.08 2.73 0.51
N LYS A 3 -17.00 1.82 0.20
CA LYS A 3 -18.04 1.36 1.13
C LYS A 3 -17.48 0.66 2.36
N ARG A 4 -16.37 -0.08 2.22
CA ARG A 4 -15.72 -0.80 3.34
C ARG A 4 -14.75 0.06 4.13
N LEU A 5 -14.24 1.16 3.57
CA LEU A 5 -13.25 1.99 4.24
C LEU A 5 -13.72 2.48 5.62
N PRO A 6 -14.94 3.03 5.80
CA PRO A 6 -15.41 3.44 7.12
C PRO A 6 -15.40 2.31 8.15
N ALA A 7 -15.83 1.11 7.77
CA ALA A 7 -15.87 -0.04 8.66
C ALA A 7 -14.47 -0.51 9.08
N VAL A 8 -13.51 -0.50 8.17
CA VAL A 8 -12.11 -0.85 8.46
C VAL A 8 -11.47 0.22 9.35
N LEU A 9 -11.69 1.49 9.02
CA LEU A 9 -11.04 2.62 9.68
C LEU A 9 -11.59 2.88 11.09
N SER A 10 -12.84 2.51 11.39
CA SER A 10 -13.49 2.78 12.68
C SER A 10 -12.71 2.26 13.89
N ASN A 11 -11.94 1.18 13.74
CA ASN A 11 -11.14 0.58 14.82
C ASN A 11 -9.65 0.49 14.45
N THR A 12 -9.21 1.20 13.42
CA THR A 12 -7.80 1.22 13.04
C THR A 12 -7.06 2.32 13.81
N SER A 13 -5.88 2.00 14.32
CA SER A 13 -4.95 2.96 14.92
C SER A 13 -3.52 2.65 14.47
N GLY A 14 -2.58 3.57 14.69
CA GLY A 14 -1.21 3.45 14.19
C GLY A 14 -1.13 3.82 12.70
N PHE A 15 -1.39 2.87 11.81
CA PHE A 15 -1.33 3.08 10.36
C PHE A 15 -2.28 2.12 9.61
N VAL A 16 -2.64 2.50 8.37
CA VAL A 16 -3.36 1.62 7.44
C VAL A 16 -2.36 0.85 6.60
N TYR A 17 -2.42 -0.48 6.66
CA TYR A 17 -1.60 -1.34 5.80
C TYR A 17 -2.33 -1.65 4.49
N TYR A 18 -1.84 -1.09 3.38
CA TYR A 18 -2.36 -1.33 2.04
C TYR A 18 -1.51 -2.36 1.30
N VAL A 19 -2.13 -3.46 0.90
CA VAL A 19 -1.49 -4.55 0.14
C VAL A 19 -1.71 -4.30 -1.36
N SER A 20 -0.63 -4.07 -2.10
CA SER A 20 -0.69 -3.54 -3.48
C SER A 20 -0.99 -4.55 -4.59
N ILE A 21 -1.23 -5.84 -4.29
CA ILE A 21 -1.41 -6.86 -5.33
C ILE A 21 -2.60 -7.78 -5.01
N THR A 22 -3.59 -7.80 -5.91
CA THR A 22 -4.65 -8.82 -6.05
C THR A 22 -4.22 -9.95 -7.00
N GLY A 23 -2.92 -10.14 -7.23
CA GLY A 23 -2.35 -11.07 -8.20
C GLY A 23 -1.76 -12.30 -7.53
N ILE A 24 -2.50 -13.40 -7.60
CA ILE A 24 -1.97 -14.76 -7.59
C ILE A 24 -0.91 -14.91 -8.70
N THR A 25 0.28 -15.36 -8.29
CA THR A 25 1.39 -15.98 -9.07
C THR A 25 1.69 -15.48 -10.50
N GLY A 26 2.89 -14.91 -10.71
CA GLY A 26 3.64 -15.21 -11.94
C GLY A 26 4.40 -14.07 -12.64
N ALA A 27 3.79 -12.93 -12.99
CA ALA A 27 4.39 -12.13 -14.08
C ALA A 27 4.15 -10.61 -14.13
N ALA A 28 3.36 -10.01 -13.24
CA ALA A 28 3.07 -8.57 -13.36
C ALA A 28 4.01 -7.73 -12.49
N THR A 29 4.85 -6.92 -13.14
CA THR A 29 5.50 -5.77 -12.49
C THR A 29 4.43 -4.95 -11.75
N PRO A 30 4.65 -4.55 -10.49
CA PRO A 30 3.67 -3.76 -9.76
C PRO A 30 3.36 -2.46 -10.53
N ASP A 31 2.08 -2.22 -10.81
CA ASP A 31 1.65 -0.95 -11.39
C ASP A 31 1.60 0.12 -10.27
N TYR A 32 2.70 0.86 -10.13
CA TYR A 32 2.86 1.89 -9.11
C TYR A 32 1.83 3.03 -9.23
N SER A 33 1.27 3.27 -10.41
CA SER A 33 0.22 4.29 -10.61
C SER A 33 -1.07 3.89 -9.90
N LYS A 34 -1.40 2.59 -9.87
CA LYS A 34 -2.54 2.06 -9.12
C LYS A 34 -2.34 2.19 -7.61
N VAL A 35 -1.12 2.00 -7.14
CA VAL A 35 -0.75 2.21 -5.73
C VAL A 35 -1.01 3.65 -5.32
N SER A 36 -0.48 4.61 -6.08
CA SER A 36 -0.67 6.04 -5.81
C SER A 36 -2.16 6.41 -5.75
N THR A 37 -2.95 5.94 -6.73
CA THR A 37 -4.40 6.17 -6.79
C THR A 37 -5.12 5.58 -5.56
N ALA A 38 -4.75 4.36 -5.15
CA ALA A 38 -5.36 3.71 -4.00
C ALA A 38 -5.00 4.40 -2.68
N VAL A 39 -3.74 4.80 -2.50
CA VAL A 39 -3.29 5.53 -1.31
C VAL A 39 -4.01 6.87 -1.22
N ALA A 40 -4.05 7.65 -2.30
CA ALA A 40 -4.77 8.93 -2.33
C ALA A 40 -6.25 8.77 -1.97
N ARG A 41 -6.89 7.69 -2.43
CA ARG A 41 -8.29 7.38 -2.08
C ARG A 41 -8.45 7.03 -0.60
N ILE A 42 -7.55 6.23 -0.02
CA ILE A 42 -7.59 5.86 1.41
C ILE A 42 -7.41 7.12 2.28
N LYS A 43 -6.44 7.98 1.95
CA LYS A 43 -6.16 9.22 2.70
C LYS A 43 -7.32 10.23 2.68
N LYS A 44 -8.26 10.13 1.75
CA LYS A 44 -9.52 10.92 1.79
C LYS A 44 -10.46 10.52 2.93
N HIS A 45 -10.27 9.34 3.51
CA HIS A 45 -11.16 8.77 4.52
C HIS A 45 -10.52 8.71 5.92
N THR A 46 -9.22 9.00 6.04
CA THR A 46 -8.50 8.95 7.31
C THR A 46 -7.25 9.83 7.31
N ASN A 47 -6.87 10.29 8.50
CA ASN A 47 -5.59 10.98 8.75
C ASN A 47 -4.48 10.00 9.17
N LEU A 48 -4.77 8.70 9.27
CA LEU A 48 -3.77 7.71 9.61
C LEU A 48 -2.74 7.58 8.48
N PRO A 49 -1.44 7.41 8.80
CA PRO A 49 -0.42 7.06 7.83
C PRO A 49 -0.81 5.82 7.03
N VAL A 50 -0.52 5.80 5.73
CA VAL A 50 -0.77 4.64 4.86
C VAL A 50 0.56 4.01 4.47
N ALA A 51 0.82 2.81 4.99
CA ALA A 51 1.98 2.01 4.62
C ALA A 51 1.60 1.04 3.49
N VAL A 52 2.44 0.93 2.47
CA VAL A 52 2.23 0.03 1.35
C VAL A 52 3.22 -1.12 1.43
N GLY A 53 2.69 -2.33 1.37
CA GLY A 53 3.49 -3.55 1.27
C GLY A 53 3.05 -4.42 0.11
N PHE A 54 3.95 -5.35 -0.25
CA PHE A 54 3.82 -6.42 -1.26
C PHE A 54 4.70 -6.22 -2.50
N GLY A 55 5.58 -7.19 -2.78
CA GLY A 55 6.40 -7.24 -3.98
C GLY A 55 7.61 -6.28 -4.01
N VAL A 56 7.98 -5.66 -2.89
CA VAL A 56 9.15 -4.78 -2.80
C VAL A 56 10.43 -5.62 -2.75
N LYS A 57 11.19 -5.62 -3.86
CA LYS A 57 12.39 -6.44 -4.03
C LYS A 57 13.70 -5.66 -4.02
N ASN A 58 13.65 -4.35 -4.26
CA ASN A 58 14.84 -3.50 -4.37
C ASN A 58 14.54 -2.05 -3.97
N ALA A 59 15.60 -1.27 -3.78
CA ALA A 59 15.53 0.13 -3.35
C ALA A 59 14.77 1.02 -4.33
N GLN A 60 14.89 0.78 -5.64
CA GLN A 60 14.20 1.52 -6.68
C GLN A 60 12.68 1.37 -6.56
N THR A 61 12.20 0.14 -6.32
CA THR A 61 10.79 -0.14 -6.08
C THR A 61 10.29 0.51 -4.79
N ALA A 62 11.09 0.45 -3.73
CA ALA A 62 10.75 1.10 -2.47
C ALA A 62 10.63 2.62 -2.63
N GLN A 63 11.56 3.24 -3.35
CA GLN A 63 11.54 4.68 -3.62
C GLN A 63 10.30 5.11 -4.43
N ALA A 64 9.94 4.35 -5.47
CA ALA A 64 8.75 4.64 -6.27
C ALA A 64 7.45 4.58 -5.45
N ILE A 65 7.35 3.64 -4.51
CA ILE A 65 6.19 3.53 -3.61
C ILE A 65 6.21 4.65 -2.56
N ALA A 66 7.38 4.92 -1.96
CA ALA A 66 7.55 5.95 -0.93
C ALA A 66 7.23 7.37 -1.44
N ALA A 67 7.30 7.62 -2.75
CA ALA A 67 6.86 8.89 -3.33
C ALA A 67 5.36 9.19 -3.11
N HIS A 68 4.55 8.17 -2.81
CA HIS A 68 3.09 8.30 -2.67
C HIS A 68 2.53 7.71 -1.38
N ALA A 69 3.34 7.01 -0.58
CA ALA A 69 2.94 6.33 0.65
C ALA A 69 3.71 6.91 1.86
N ASP A 70 3.11 6.81 3.05
CA ASP A 70 3.76 7.25 4.30
C ASP A 70 4.75 6.21 4.84
N GLY A 71 4.73 4.99 4.27
CA GLY A 71 5.67 3.93 4.61
C GLY A 71 5.71 2.83 3.55
N VAL A 72 6.82 2.08 3.53
CA VAL A 72 7.03 0.93 2.64
C VAL A 72 7.37 -0.29 3.49
N VAL A 73 6.65 -1.39 3.28
CA VAL A 73 6.88 -2.65 4.00
C VAL A 73 7.61 -3.63 3.09
N VAL A 74 8.77 -4.08 3.53
CA VAL A 74 9.62 -5.07 2.85
C VAL A 74 9.62 -6.35 3.69
N GLY A 75 9.19 -7.46 3.09
CA GLY A 75 9.10 -8.76 3.75
C GLY A 75 10.04 -9.78 3.12
N THR A 76 9.60 -10.42 2.04
CA THR A 76 10.29 -11.56 1.39
C THR A 76 11.69 -11.26 0.85
N ALA A 77 12.10 -10.00 0.75
CA ALA A 77 13.48 -9.65 0.35
C ALA A 77 14.46 -9.67 1.53
N LEU A 78 13.97 -9.78 2.78
CA LEU A 78 14.78 -9.73 4.00
C LEU A 78 14.90 -11.09 4.72
N ILE A 79 14.18 -12.12 4.26
CA ILE A 79 14.12 -13.45 4.90
C ILE A 79 14.50 -14.54 3.92
#